data_AF-A0A2P5DWY4-F1
#
_entry.id   AF-A0A2P5DWY4-F1
#
_cell.length_a   1.000
_cell.length_b   1.000
_cell.length_c   1.000
_cell.angle_alpha   90.00
_cell.angle_beta   90.00
_cell.angle_gamma   90.00
#
_symmetry.space_group_name_H-M   'P 1'
#
loop_
_entity.id
_entity.type
_entity.pdbx_description
1 polymer ?
#
loop_
_entity_poly.entity_id
_entity_poly.type
_entity_poly.pdbx_seq_one_letter_code
_entity_poly.pdbx_strand_id
1 'polypeptide(L)'
;MTINVKEKTMVKPAEKSPRQWLWMSILDMMNNPNHVPLIYFYRSNGASNFFDANVLKQALSKVLVTFYPLAGRFRLDGGGRIEIDCNDEGVLFVTAETSYVIDSVGDFAPTPEIRRLIPTVDYSLGISSYPFLLIQFTTLRAAAAARVPRRMGRGRKRKRSEEERLVDFLHVSKAWWVY
;
A
#
# COMPACT_ATOMS: atom_id res chain seq x y z
N MET A 1 10.22 5.69 18.14
CA MET A 1 8.92 5.12 17.73
C MET A 1 9.05 3.60 17.56
N THR A 2 8.21 2.82 18.26
CA THR A 2 8.17 1.36 18.14
C THR A 2 6.92 0.96 17.34
N ILE A 3 7.09 0.06 16.38
CA ILE A 3 6.00 -0.44 15.52
C ILE A 3 5.87 -1.92 15.79
N ASN A 4 4.67 -2.32 16.23
CA ASN A 4 4.34 -3.70 16.53
C ASN A 4 3.57 -4.27 15.33
N VAL A 5 4.25 -5.06 14.51
CA VAL A 5 3.61 -5.78 13.41
C VAL A 5 2.68 -6.85 13.99
N LYS A 6 1.42 -6.83 13.55
CA LYS A 6 0.39 -7.78 13.97
C LYS A 6 0.25 -8.94 13.01
N GLU A 7 0.26 -8.64 11.72
CA GLU A 7 0.04 -9.64 10.68
C GLU A 7 0.79 -9.25 9.41
N LYS A 8 1.30 -10.26 8.72
CA LYS A 8 1.79 -10.16 7.34
C LYS A 8 1.01 -11.16 6.50
N THR A 9 0.37 -10.69 5.44
CA THR A 9 -0.45 -11.52 4.55
C THR A 9 -0.03 -11.28 3.12
N MET A 10 0.13 -12.35 2.34
CA MET A 10 0.30 -12.23 0.89
C MET A 10 -1.08 -12.22 0.23
N VAL A 11 -1.51 -11.07 -0.26
CA VAL A 11 -2.82 -10.89 -0.90
C VAL A 11 -2.67 -11.19 -2.38
N LYS A 12 -3.36 -12.23 -2.83
CA LYS A 12 -3.39 -12.66 -4.23
C LYS A 12 -4.60 -12.09 -4.96
N PRO A 13 -4.57 -12.05 -6.31
CA PRO A 13 -5.76 -11.75 -7.10
C PRO A 13 -6.95 -12.64 -6.73
N ALA A 14 -8.16 -12.08 -6.75
CA ALA A 14 -9.38 -12.80 -6.38
C ALA A 14 -9.74 -13.90 -7.39
N GLU A 15 -9.29 -13.73 -8.63
CA GLU A 15 -9.45 -14.66 -9.74
C GLU A 15 -8.09 -14.89 -10.39
N LYS A 16 -7.94 -16.04 -11.06
CA LYS A 16 -6.69 -16.38 -11.74
C LYS A 16 -6.41 -15.37 -12.85
N SER A 17 -5.24 -14.74 -12.80
CA SER A 17 -4.83 -13.78 -13.82
C SER A 17 -4.28 -14.49 -15.06
N PRO A 18 -4.19 -13.80 -16.21
CA PRO A 18 -3.45 -14.30 -17.36
C PRO A 18 -1.99 -14.56 -17.00
N ARG A 19 -1.56 -15.83 -17.08
CA ARG A 19 -0.17 -16.22 -16.87
C ARG A 19 0.64 -15.80 -18.10
N GLN A 20 1.44 -14.75 -17.96
CA GLN A 20 2.27 -14.24 -19.04
C GLN A 20 3.51 -13.54 -18.51
N TRP A 21 4.41 -13.22 -19.43
CA TRP A 21 5.61 -12.44 -19.17
C TRP A 21 5.48 -11.11 -19.87
N LEU A 22 5.66 -10.03 -19.13
CA LEU A 22 5.58 -8.68 -19.68
C LEU A 22 6.98 -8.10 -19.81
N TRP A 23 7.31 -7.69 -21.02
CA TRP A 23 8.57 -7.03 -21.32
C TRP A 23 8.56 -5.63 -20.71
N MET A 24 9.62 -5.31 -19.96
CA MET A 24 9.82 -3.94 -19.50
C MET A 24 10.40 -3.10 -20.64
N SER A 25 9.87 -1.90 -20.83
CA SER A 25 10.43 -0.95 -21.79
C SER A 25 11.79 -0.45 -21.30
N ILE A 26 12.55 0.20 -22.19
CA ILE A 26 13.83 0.83 -21.80
C ILE A 26 13.60 1.89 -20.73
N LEU A 27 12.49 2.64 -20.81
CA LEU A 27 12.14 3.67 -19.82
C LEU A 27 11.88 3.05 -18.43
N ASP A 28 11.15 1.94 -18.38
CA ASP A 28 10.89 1.22 -17.13
C ASP A 28 12.20 0.74 -16.47
N MET A 29 13.18 0.33 -17.29
CA MET A 29 14.47 -0.17 -16.83
C MET A 29 15.47 0.94 -16.45
N MET A 30 15.25 2.17 -16.92
CA MET A 30 16.06 3.34 -16.52
C MET A 30 15.74 3.79 -15.09
N ASN A 31 14.53 3.50 -14.61
CA ASN A 31 14.13 3.80 -13.25
C ASN A 31 14.78 2.81 -12.27
N ASN A 32 15.10 3.28 -11.06
CA ASN A 32 15.65 2.43 -10.02
C ASN A 32 14.61 1.36 -9.66
N PRO A 33 14.93 0.05 -9.69
CA PRO A 33 13.97 -1.03 -9.38
C PRO A 33 13.52 -1.06 -7.91
N ASN A 34 14.01 -0.12 -7.10
CA ASN A 34 13.62 0.00 -5.70
C ASN A 34 12.22 0.60 -5.55
N HIS A 35 11.55 0.20 -4.47
CA HIS A 35 10.24 0.71 -4.11
C HIS A 35 10.28 2.21 -3.82
N VAL A 36 9.33 2.95 -4.40
CA VAL A 36 9.08 4.36 -4.08
C VAL A 36 8.16 4.42 -2.85
N PRO A 37 8.63 4.94 -1.70
CA PRO A 37 7.81 4.98 -0.49
C PRO A 37 6.75 6.08 -0.57
N LEU A 38 5.50 5.72 -0.25
CA LEU A 38 4.36 6.63 -0.15
C LEU A 38 3.65 6.43 1.18
N ILE A 39 3.37 7.51 1.92
CA ILE A 39 2.71 7.46 3.22
C ILE A 39 1.46 8.33 3.18
N TYR A 40 0.34 7.77 3.63
CA TYR A 40 -0.93 8.47 3.73
C TYR A 40 -1.43 8.45 5.18
N PHE A 41 -1.82 9.62 5.68
CA PHE A 41 -2.38 9.76 7.02
C PHE A 41 -3.89 9.99 6.96
N TYR A 42 -4.64 9.16 7.68
CA TYR A 42 -6.09 9.25 7.77
C TYR A 42 -6.52 9.41 9.23
N ARG A 43 -7.35 10.41 9.50
CA ARG A 43 -7.98 10.58 10.82
C ARG A 43 -9.27 9.76 10.90
N SER A 44 -9.46 9.05 12.02
CA SER A 44 -10.68 8.30 12.30
C SER A 44 -11.92 9.20 12.24
N ASN A 45 -12.95 8.70 11.58
CA ASN A 45 -14.27 9.33 11.55
C ASN A 45 -15.17 8.82 12.69
N GLY A 46 -14.65 8.00 13.61
CA GLY A 46 -15.38 7.41 14.72
C GLY A 46 -16.25 6.19 14.37
N ALA A 47 -16.23 5.72 13.12
CA ALA A 47 -16.91 4.49 12.74
C ALA A 47 -16.15 3.25 13.24
N SER A 48 -16.88 2.23 13.68
CA SER A 48 -16.30 0.97 14.18
C SER A 48 -15.56 0.17 13.11
N ASN A 49 -15.91 0.36 11.84
CA ASN A 49 -15.30 -0.30 10.69
C ASN A 49 -14.27 0.59 9.97
N PHE A 50 -13.83 1.69 10.58
CA PHE A 50 -12.87 2.60 9.96
C PHE A 50 -11.55 1.87 9.67
N PHE A 51 -11.28 1.61 8.39
CA PHE A 51 -10.13 0.82 7.90
C PHE A 51 -10.09 -0.62 8.44
N ASP A 52 -11.17 -1.37 8.24
CA ASP A 52 -11.16 -2.82 8.45
C ASP A 52 -10.16 -3.49 7.49
N ALA A 53 -9.13 -4.13 8.06
CA ALA A 53 -8.07 -4.79 7.29
C ALA A 53 -8.60 -5.90 6.37
N ASN A 54 -9.66 -6.62 6.76
CA ASN A 54 -10.23 -7.68 5.94
C ASN A 54 -10.94 -7.11 4.72
N VAL A 55 -11.69 -6.02 4.89
CA VAL A 55 -12.33 -5.30 3.78
C VAL A 55 -11.27 -4.79 2.79
N LEU A 56 -10.18 -4.21 3.31
CA LEU A 56 -9.07 -3.72 2.47
C LEU A 56 -8.37 -4.85 1.71
N LYS A 57 -8.07 -5.98 2.37
CA LYS A 57 -7.48 -7.15 1.71
C LYS A 57 -8.39 -7.71 0.62
N GLN A 58 -9.70 -7.79 0.86
CA GLN A 58 -10.67 -8.24 -0.14
C GLN A 58 -10.74 -7.28 -1.33
N ALA A 59 -10.79 -5.97 -1.09
CA ALA A 59 -10.80 -4.97 -2.14
C ALA A 59 -9.50 -5.00 -2.96
N LEU A 60 -8.35 -5.13 -2.31
CA LEU A 60 -7.05 -5.30 -2.97
C LEU A 60 -7.03 -6.56 -3.84
N SER A 61 -7.51 -7.69 -3.33
CA SER A 61 -7.60 -8.94 -4.08
C SER A 61 -8.42 -8.79 -5.37
N LYS A 62 -9.55 -8.08 -5.32
CA LYS A 62 -10.37 -7.78 -6.51
C LYS A 62 -9.66 -6.87 -7.51
N VAL A 63 -9.02 -5.80 -7.03
CA VAL A 63 -8.24 -4.89 -7.87
C VAL A 63 -7.13 -5.62 -8.61
N LEU A 64 -6.44 -6.54 -7.92
CA LEU A 64 -5.31 -7.27 -8.48
C LEU A 64 -5.70 -8.15 -9.67
N VAL A 65 -6.98 -8.44 -9.90
CA VAL A 65 -7.43 -9.09 -11.15
C VAL A 65 -7.19 -8.18 -12.35
N THR A 66 -7.51 -6.88 -12.23
CA THR A 66 -7.30 -5.90 -13.30
C THR A 66 -5.84 -5.46 -13.38
N PHE A 67 -5.17 -5.33 -12.24
CA PHE A 67 -3.78 -4.91 -12.12
C PHE A 67 -2.85 -6.09 -11.81
N TYR A 68 -3.07 -7.22 -12.49
CA TYR A 68 -2.37 -8.47 -12.25
C TYR A 68 -0.83 -8.40 -12.30
N PRO A 69 -0.17 -7.50 -13.08
CA PRO A 69 1.28 -7.42 -13.04
C PRO A 69 1.81 -7.07 -11.65
N LEU A 70 1.05 -6.33 -10.83
CA LEU A 70 1.44 -5.96 -9.46
C LEU A 70 1.54 -7.16 -8.52
N ALA A 71 0.86 -8.26 -8.83
CA ALA A 71 0.93 -9.50 -8.09
C ALA A 71 2.05 -10.43 -8.58
N GLY A 72 2.84 -10.01 -9.57
CA GLY A 72 3.95 -10.78 -10.14
C GLY A 72 5.28 -10.60 -9.42
N ARG A 73 6.36 -11.07 -10.07
CA ARG A 73 7.76 -10.93 -9.65
C ARG A 73 8.64 -10.54 -10.81
N PHE A 74 9.81 -9.95 -10.55
CA PHE A 74 10.81 -9.79 -11.60
C PHE A 74 11.46 -11.12 -11.91
N ARG A 75 11.85 -11.28 -13.16
CA ARG A 75 12.65 -12.40 -13.67
C ARG A 75 13.62 -11.90 -14.71
N LEU A 76 14.63 -12.71 -15.02
CA LEU A 76 15.50 -12.50 -16.17
C LEU A 76 15.07 -13.46 -17.28
N ASP A 77 15.00 -12.97 -18.51
CA ASP A 77 14.85 -13.81 -19.68
C ASP A 77 16.17 -14.54 -20.03
N GLY A 78 16.16 -15.36 -21.08
CA GLY A 78 17.36 -16.07 -21.53
C GLY A 78 18.50 -15.17 -22.03
N GLY A 79 18.22 -13.89 -22.30
CA GLY A 79 19.20 -12.87 -22.70
C GLY A 79 19.65 -11.96 -21.55
N GLY A 80 19.17 -12.18 -20.32
CA GLY A 80 19.48 -11.35 -19.16
C GLY A 80 18.69 -10.05 -19.06
N ARG A 81 17.62 -9.88 -19.85
CA ARG A 81 16.70 -8.75 -19.76
C ARG A 81 15.70 -8.98 -18.63
N ILE A 82 15.40 -7.92 -17.87
CA ILE A 82 14.38 -7.97 -16.82
C ILE A 82 12.98 -7.96 -17.44
N GLU A 83 12.15 -8.90 -17.01
CA GLU A 83 10.73 -9.02 -17.36
C GLU A 83 9.89 -9.16 -16.08
N ILE A 84 8.58 -8.90 -16.21
CA ILE A 84 7.61 -9.19 -15.17
C ILE A 84 7.01 -10.58 -15.39
N ASP A 85 7.21 -11.47 -14.43
CA ASP A 85 6.52 -12.75 -14.33
C ASP A 85 5.15 -12.56 -13.66
N CYS A 86 4.06 -12.56 -14.45
CA CYS A 86 2.70 -12.42 -13.92
C CYS A 86 2.25 -13.77 -13.32
N ASN A 87 2.66 -14.05 -12.08
CA ASN A 87 2.59 -15.37 -11.44
C ASN A 87 1.61 -15.47 -10.26
N ASP A 88 0.83 -14.43 -10.01
CA ASP A 88 -0.15 -14.35 -8.92
C ASP A 88 0.44 -14.70 -7.54
N GLU A 89 1.75 -14.47 -7.33
CA GLU A 89 2.34 -14.64 -6.00
C GLU A 89 1.76 -13.65 -5.00
N GLY A 90 1.33 -12.47 -5.46
CA GLY A 90 0.59 -11.49 -4.69
C GLY A 90 1.41 -10.32 -4.18
N VAL A 91 0.72 -9.48 -3.42
CA VAL A 91 1.21 -8.24 -2.79
C VAL A 91 1.31 -8.43 -1.28
N LEU A 92 2.37 -7.92 -0.66
CA LEU A 92 2.51 -8.00 0.79
C LEU A 92 1.61 -6.96 1.47
N PHE A 93 0.69 -7.41 2.30
CA PHE A 93 -0.15 -6.60 3.15
C PHE A 93 0.24 -6.79 4.61
N VAL A 94 0.65 -5.72 5.28
CA VAL A 94 1.09 -5.73 6.67
C VAL A 94 0.11 -4.92 7.51
N THR A 95 -0.30 -5.47 8.64
CA THR A 95 -0.99 -4.70 9.68
C THR A 95 -0.05 -4.48 10.86
N ALA A 96 -0.06 -3.28 11.40
CA ALA A 96 0.77 -2.90 12.53
C ALA A 96 0.03 -1.92 13.44
N GLU A 97 0.53 -1.80 14.67
CA GLU A 97 0.10 -0.77 15.60
C GLU A 97 1.30 -0.04 16.18
N THR A 98 1.07 1.18 16.63
CA THR A 98 2.09 1.96 17.33
C THR A 98 1.44 2.82 18.40
N SER A 99 2.17 3.04 19.49
CA SER A 99 1.77 3.98 20.55
C SER A 99 1.93 5.44 20.14
N TYR A 100 2.51 5.71 18.97
CA TYR A 100 2.71 7.05 18.45
C TYR A 100 1.37 7.74 18.13
N VAL A 101 1.29 9.03 18.43
CA VAL A 101 0.05 9.81 18.29
C VAL A 101 0.06 10.54 16.96
N ILE A 102 -1.01 10.45 16.17
CA ILE A 102 -1.07 11.10 14.85
C ILE A 102 -0.85 12.63 14.91
N ASP A 103 -1.31 13.28 15.98
CA ASP A 103 -1.12 14.73 16.17
C ASP A 103 0.32 15.10 16.53
N SER A 104 1.16 14.14 16.91
CA SER A 104 2.60 14.34 17.14
C SER A 104 3.44 14.22 15.86
N VAL A 105 2.84 13.82 14.73
CA VAL A 105 3.49 13.69 13.42
C VAL A 105 3.89 15.06 12.83
N GLY A 106 3.44 16.17 13.42
CA GLY A 106 3.86 17.52 13.03
C GLY A 106 3.37 17.91 11.63
N ASP A 107 4.31 18.35 10.79
CA ASP A 107 4.09 18.79 9.40
C ASP A 107 4.16 17.66 8.36
N PHE A 108 4.24 16.40 8.82
CA PHE A 108 4.40 15.21 7.96
C PHE A 108 5.71 15.19 7.15
N ALA A 109 6.74 15.94 7.56
CA ALA A 109 8.06 15.85 6.97
C ALA A 109 8.62 14.41 7.03
N PRO A 110 9.45 13.97 6.07
CA PRO A 110 9.94 12.58 6.02
C PRO A 110 11.06 12.30 7.04
N THR A 111 10.73 12.37 8.34
CA THR A 111 11.67 12.11 9.44
C THR A 111 12.00 10.62 9.58
N PRO A 112 13.11 10.26 10.24
CA PRO A 112 13.46 8.86 10.51
C PRO A 112 12.35 8.07 11.22
N GLU A 113 11.54 8.71 12.06
CA GLU A 113 10.41 8.10 12.76
C GLU A 113 9.29 7.76 11.79
N ILE A 114 8.90 8.70 10.94
CA ILE A 114 7.85 8.51 9.93
C ILE A 114 8.27 7.45 8.91
N ARG A 115 9.56 7.39 8.54
CA ARG A 115 10.09 6.34 7.66
C ARG A 115 9.92 4.93 8.21
N ARG A 116 9.83 4.75 9.54
CA ARG A 116 9.56 3.42 10.13
C ARG A 116 8.17 2.89 9.77
N LEU A 117 7.23 3.76 9.39
CA LEU A 117 5.89 3.36 8.94
C LEU A 117 5.89 2.65 7.58
N ILE A 118 7.02 2.69 6.85
CA ILE A 118 7.20 2.01 5.57
C ILE A 118 7.71 0.59 5.85
N PRO A 119 7.12 -0.46 5.25
CA PRO A 119 7.61 -1.81 5.39
C PRO A 119 9.01 -1.94 4.76
N THR A 120 9.92 -2.61 5.46
CA THR A 120 11.28 -2.87 4.98
C THR A 120 11.29 -4.00 3.95
N VAL A 121 12.09 -3.83 2.89
CA VAL A 121 12.32 -4.84 1.85
C VAL A 121 13.78 -5.28 1.90
N ASP A 122 14.02 -6.59 1.87
CA ASP A 122 15.36 -7.15 1.74
C ASP A 122 15.67 -7.42 0.25
N TYR A 123 16.37 -6.48 -0.38
CA TYR A 123 16.74 -6.59 -1.79
C TYR A 123 17.91 -7.55 -2.04
N SER A 124 18.59 -8.03 -0.98
CA SER A 124 19.73 -8.96 -1.13
C SER A 124 19.30 -10.37 -1.58
N LEU A 125 18.02 -10.70 -1.40
CA LEU A 125 17.43 -11.98 -1.76
C LEU A 125 17.17 -12.15 -3.27
N GLY A 126 17.50 -11.15 -4.08
CA GLY A 126 17.36 -11.18 -5.54
C GLY A 126 16.01 -10.68 -6.05
N ILE A 127 15.96 -10.29 -7.32
CA ILE A 127 14.83 -9.54 -7.90
C ILE A 127 13.50 -10.32 -7.93
N SER A 128 13.57 -11.65 -7.92
CA SER A 128 12.38 -12.51 -7.91
C SER A 128 11.78 -12.72 -6.52
N SER A 129 12.46 -12.27 -5.46
CA SER A 129 12.06 -12.57 -4.08
C SER A 129 11.05 -11.58 -3.51
N TYR A 130 11.15 -10.30 -3.89
CA TYR A 130 10.32 -9.25 -3.31
C TYR A 130 9.08 -8.96 -4.15
N PRO A 131 7.92 -8.71 -3.52
CA PRO A 131 6.72 -8.29 -4.24
C PRO A 131 6.90 -6.87 -4.76
N PHE A 132 6.23 -6.52 -5.85
CA PHE A 132 6.28 -5.15 -6.42
C PHE A 132 5.55 -4.11 -5.59
N LEU A 133 4.58 -4.55 -4.78
CA LEU A 133 3.81 -3.68 -3.91
C LEU A 133 3.85 -4.23 -2.49
N LEU A 134 4.11 -3.33 -1.56
CA LEU A 134 4.03 -3.56 -0.13
C LEU A 134 3.11 -2.50 0.45
N ILE A 135 2.09 -2.92 1.19
CA ILE A 135 1.14 -2.03 1.85
C ILE A 135 1.26 -2.30 3.34
N GLN A 136 1.55 -1.26 4.13
CA GLN A 136 1.47 -1.34 5.58
C GLN A 136 0.36 -0.43 6.09
N PHE A 137 -0.62 -1.05 6.74
CA PHE A 137 -1.63 -0.34 7.50
C PHE A 137 -1.20 -0.28 8.97
N THR A 138 -0.94 0.93 9.47
CA THR A 138 -0.53 1.14 10.86
C THR A 138 -1.62 1.89 11.62
N THR A 139 -2.14 1.30 12.69
CA THR A 139 -3.04 1.98 13.62
C THR A 139 -2.22 2.84 14.57
N LEU A 140 -2.42 4.16 14.50
CA LEU A 140 -1.84 5.12 15.43
C LEU A 140 -2.81 5.40 16.58
N ARG A 141 -2.28 5.76 17.74
CA ARG A 141 -3.10 6.19 18.86
C ARG A 141 -3.68 7.58 18.56
N ALA A 142 -4.97 7.78 18.80
CA ALA A 142 -5.53 9.13 18.84
C ALA A 142 -5.14 9.78 20.17
N ALA A 143 -4.83 11.08 20.16
CA ALA A 143 -4.80 11.84 21.41
C ALA A 143 -6.17 11.66 22.09
N ALA A 144 -6.17 11.47 23.42
CA ALA A 144 -7.44 11.46 24.15
C ALA A 144 -8.10 12.82 23.96
N ALA A 145 -9.10 12.89 23.06
CA ALA A 145 -9.88 14.09 22.90
C ALA A 145 -10.61 14.32 24.24
N ALA A 146 -10.22 15.35 24.98
CA ALA A 146 -11.12 15.95 25.95
C ALA A 146 -12.42 16.21 25.19
N ARG A 147 -13.51 15.53 25.59
CA ARG A 147 -14.82 15.67 24.95
C ARG A 147 -15.31 17.09 25.13
N VAL A 148 -14.96 17.98 24.21
CA VAL A 148 -15.62 19.27 24.06
C VAL A 148 -16.86 19.03 23.21
N PRO A 149 -18.08 19.29 23.71
CA PRO A 149 -19.31 19.03 22.97
C PRO A 149 -19.37 19.96 21.74
N ARG A 150 -19.27 19.39 20.54
CA ARG A 150 -19.46 20.15 19.30
C ARG A 150 -20.96 20.26 18.98
N ARG A 151 -21.45 21.50 18.93
CA ARG A 151 -22.77 21.86 18.37
C ARG A 151 -22.88 21.39 16.92
N MET A 152 -23.97 20.70 16.62
CA MET A 152 -24.31 20.15 15.30
C MET A 152 -24.56 21.27 14.28
N GLY A 153 -23.70 21.38 13.26
CA GLY A 153 -23.98 22.11 12.02
C GLY A 153 -24.16 21.10 10.88
N ARG A 154 -25.37 20.99 10.32
CA ARG A 154 -25.68 20.08 9.20
C ARG A 154 -25.06 20.62 7.90
N GLY A 155 -23.98 19.99 7.45
CA GLY A 155 -23.44 20.12 6.09
C GLY A 155 -23.30 18.74 5.45
N ARG A 156 -24.10 18.47 4.42
CA ARG A 156 -24.13 17.18 3.72
C ARG A 156 -22.93 17.09 2.76
N LYS A 157 -21.78 16.58 3.24
CA LYS A 157 -20.65 16.22 2.37
C LYS A 157 -20.87 14.80 1.81
N ARG A 158 -20.82 14.68 0.49
CA ARG A 158 -20.94 13.41 -0.25
C ARG A 158 -19.79 12.48 0.18
N LYS A 159 -20.14 11.34 0.78
CA LYS A 159 -19.20 10.33 1.29
C LYS A 159 -18.79 9.46 0.09
N ARG A 160 -17.54 9.61 -0.39
CA ARG A 160 -16.98 8.70 -1.41
C ARG A 160 -16.74 7.32 -0.82
N SER A 161 -16.90 6.31 -1.65
CA SER A 161 -16.69 4.91 -1.30
C SER A 161 -15.20 4.59 -1.09
N GLU A 162 -14.92 3.51 -0.36
CA GLU A 162 -13.55 3.05 -0.08
C GLU A 162 -12.86 2.50 -1.34
N GLU A 163 -13.64 1.96 -2.29
CA GLU A 163 -13.18 1.54 -3.61
C GLU A 163 -12.65 2.74 -4.41
N GLU A 164 -13.36 3.87 -4.44
CA GLU A 164 -12.88 5.07 -5.14
C GLU A 164 -11.55 5.58 -4.57
N ARG A 165 -11.31 5.42 -3.26
CA ARG A 165 -10.04 5.83 -2.62
C ARG A 165 -8.88 4.89 -2.94
N LEU A 166 -9.16 3.59 -3.06
CA LEU A 166 -8.16 2.62 -3.53
C LEU A 166 -7.85 2.82 -5.01
N VAL A 167 -8.87 3.13 -5.82
CA VAL A 167 -8.70 3.48 -7.24
C VAL A 167 -7.88 4.77 -7.38
N ASP A 168 -8.11 5.79 -6.55
CA ASP A 168 -7.27 7.00 -6.52
C ASP A 168 -5.81 6.67 -6.12
N PHE A 169 -5.59 5.80 -5.12
CA PHE A 169 -4.24 5.34 -4.74
C PHE A 169 -3.52 4.63 -5.91
N LEU A 170 -4.20 3.73 -6.61
CA LEU A 170 -3.64 3.00 -7.76
C LEU A 170 -3.45 3.89 -8.98
N HIS A 171 -4.32 4.90 -9.19
CA HIS A 171 -4.15 5.88 -10.26
C HIS A 171 -2.95 6.79 -10.00
N VAL A 172 -2.74 7.23 -8.76
CA VAL A 172 -1.54 7.98 -8.37
C VAL A 172 -0.29 7.12 -8.58
N SER A 173 -0.31 5.84 -8.20
CA SER A 173 0.81 4.94 -8.49
C SER A 173 1.03 4.72 -10.00
N LYS A 174 -0.02 4.60 -10.81
CA LYS A 174 0.07 4.54 -12.28
C LYS A 174 0.72 5.79 -12.88
N ALA A 175 0.46 6.97 -12.33
CA ALA A 175 1.04 8.23 -12.81
C ALA A 175 2.57 8.30 -12.58
N TRP A 176 3.12 7.48 -11.68
CA TRP A 176 4.57 7.36 -11.47
C TRP A 176 5.24 6.29 -12.35
N TRP A 177 4.47 5.48 -13.09
CA TRP A 177 4.98 4.59 -14.14
C TRP A 177 4.90 5.21 -15.53
N VAL A 178 4.32 6.41 -15.64
CA VAL A 178 4.22 7.18 -16.89
C VAL A 178 4.85 8.55 -16.68
N TYR A 179 6.12 8.59 -16.27
CA TYR A 179 7.05 9.70 -16.49
C TYR A 179 8.49 9.20 -16.39
#